data_AF-L0AWB1-F1
#
_entry.id   AF-L0AWB1-F1
#
_cell.length_a   1.000
_cell.length_b   1.000
_cell.length_c   1.000
_cell.angle_alpha   90.00
_cell.angle_beta   90.00
_cell.angle_gamma   90.00
#
_symmetry.space_group_name_H-M   'P 1'
#
loop_
_entity.id
_entity.type
_entity.pdbx_description
1 polymer ?
#
loop_
_entity_poly.entity_id
_entity_poly.type
_entity_poly.pdbx_seq_one_letter_code
_entity_poly.pdbx_strand_id
1 'polypeptide(L)'
;MRVLESINELLYPTDQESQRNANTFLTKWQQTIEAWTESHSILHGDFPPEAKFIAAQTLRMKVLYDSYQLPSHCVLKLCESLLAYLNNDDLP
;
A
#
# COMPACT_ATOMS: atom_id res chain seq x y z
N MET A 1 0.89 12.40 -3.56
CA MET A 1 0.56 11.15 -4.27
C MET A 1 -0.91 10.91 -4.06
N ARG A 2 -1.71 10.69 -5.11
CA ARG A 2 -3.17 10.60 -4.99
C ARG A 2 -3.62 9.53 -3.98
N VAL A 3 -2.88 8.43 -3.88
CA VAL A 3 -3.12 7.36 -2.90
C VAL A 3 -3.05 7.87 -1.45
N LEU A 4 -2.06 8.68 -1.10
CA LEU A 4 -1.93 9.23 0.25
C LEU A 4 -3.04 10.22 0.58
N GLU A 5 -3.46 11.03 -0.39
CA GLU A 5 -4.61 11.93 -0.26
C GLU A 5 -5.88 11.12 0.00
N SER A 6 -6.14 10.08 -0.80
CA SER A 6 -7.31 9.22 -0.61
C SER A 6 -7.25 8.39 0.68
N ILE A 7 -6.07 7.99 1.14
CA ILE A 7 -5.91 7.38 2.48
C ILE A 7 -6.33 8.39 3.56
N ASN A 8 -5.87 9.64 3.46
CA ASN A 8 -6.23 10.69 4.40
C ASN A 8 -7.74 10.98 4.38
N GLU A 9 -8.34 11.11 3.18
CA GLU A 9 -9.79 11.28 3.00
C GLU A 9 -10.60 10.10 3.57
N LEU A 10 -10.05 8.87 3.54
CA LEU A 10 -10.69 7.69 4.12
C LEU A 10 -10.65 7.71 5.66
N LEU A 11 -9.51 8.10 6.24
CA LEU A 11 -9.26 8.09 7.69
C LEU A 11 -9.87 9.29 8.41
N TYR A 12 -9.84 10.47 7.77
CA TYR A 12 -10.31 11.74 8.31
C TYR A 12 -11.25 12.44 7.31
N PRO A 13 -12.44 11.86 7.05
CA PRO A 13 -13.36 12.40 6.05
C PRO A 13 -13.98 13.73 6.50
N THR A 14 -14.07 14.69 5.57
CA THR A 14 -14.81 15.95 5.79
C THR A 14 -16.33 15.74 5.67
N ASP A 15 -16.74 14.80 4.82
CA ASP A 15 -18.13 14.42 4.57
C ASP A 15 -18.25 12.95 4.08
N GLN A 16 -19.45 12.38 4.09
CA GLN A 16 -19.67 10.98 3.70
C GLN A 16 -19.37 10.68 2.22
N GLU A 17 -19.55 11.66 1.33
CA GLU A 17 -19.29 11.50 -0.09
C GLU A 17 -17.77 11.42 -0.35
N SER A 18 -16.98 12.26 0.30
CA SER A 18 -15.52 12.22 0.26
C SER A 18 -14.98 10.85 0.70
N GLN A 19 -15.49 10.32 1.81
CA GLN A 19 -15.10 9.00 2.31
C GLN A 19 -15.42 7.88 1.32
N ARG A 20 -16.63 7.91 0.72
CA ARG A 20 -17.06 6.92 -0.27
C ARG A 20 -16.22 6.97 -1.55
N ASN A 21 -15.88 8.18 -2.01
CA ASN A 21 -15.04 8.39 -3.18
C ASN A 21 -13.61 7.90 -2.94
N ALA A 22 -13.05 8.21 -1.78
CA ALA A 22 -11.74 7.72 -1.34
C ALA A 22 -11.70 6.18 -1.29
N ASN A 23 -12.70 5.56 -0.66
CA ASN A 23 -12.80 4.10 -0.60
C ASN A 23 -12.92 3.47 -2.00
N THR A 24 -13.74 4.07 -2.88
CA THR A 24 -13.92 3.59 -4.25
C THR A 24 -12.62 3.68 -5.05
N PHE A 25 -11.88 4.78 -4.89
CA PHE A 25 -10.58 4.96 -5.50
C PHE A 25 -9.57 3.92 -4.99
N LEU A 26 -9.44 3.78 -3.66
CA LEU A 26 -8.47 2.86 -3.05
C LEU A 26 -8.78 1.39 -3.40
N THR A 27 -10.04 1.02 -3.49
CA THR A 27 -10.45 -0.32 -3.96
C THR A 27 -9.97 -0.61 -5.38
N LYS A 28 -10.10 0.37 -6.28
CA LYS A 28 -9.60 0.22 -7.67
C LYS A 28 -8.08 0.22 -7.70
N TRP A 29 -7.45 1.11 -6.95
CA TRP A 29 -6.00 1.22 -6.85
C TRP A 29 -5.34 -0.10 -6.43
N GLN A 30 -5.85 -0.78 -5.40
CA GLN A 30 -5.27 -2.05 -4.93
C GLN A 30 -5.21 -3.16 -6.00
N GLN A 31 -6.09 -3.09 -7.01
CA GLN A 31 -6.16 -4.06 -8.10
C GLN A 31 -5.15 -3.78 -9.22
N THR A 32 -4.54 -2.59 -9.24
CA THR A 32 -3.62 -2.21 -10.31
C THR A 32 -2.21 -2.75 -10.10
N ILE A 33 -1.38 -2.67 -11.14
CA ILE A 33 0.03 -3.08 -11.09
C ILE A 33 0.83 -2.05 -10.28
N GLU A 34 0.49 -0.77 -10.38
CA GLU A 34 1.13 0.35 -9.68
C GLU A 34 1.06 0.22 -8.16
N ALA A 35 0.02 -0.44 -7.64
CA ALA A 35 -0.10 -0.70 -6.20
C ALA A 35 1.07 -1.49 -5.61
N TRP A 36 1.84 -2.24 -6.41
CA TRP A 36 3.10 -2.86 -5.97
C TRP A 36 4.14 -1.82 -5.57
N THR A 37 4.42 -0.86 -6.47
CA THR A 37 5.49 0.12 -6.30
C THR A 37 5.07 1.26 -5.38
N GLU A 38 3.81 1.69 -5.43
CA GLU A 38 3.28 2.73 -4.56
C GLU A 38 3.18 2.25 -3.11
N SER A 39 2.73 1.02 -2.85
CA SER A 39 2.73 0.45 -1.48
C SER A 39 4.16 0.33 -0.94
N HIS A 40 5.10 -0.13 -1.76
CA HIS A 40 6.51 -0.19 -1.37
C HIS A 40 7.06 1.20 -1.01
N SER A 41 6.75 2.22 -1.82
CA SER A 41 7.16 3.60 -1.57
C SER A 41 6.58 4.17 -0.28
N ILE A 42 5.33 3.82 0.05
CA ILE A 42 4.69 4.24 1.32
C ILE A 42 5.37 3.55 2.51
N LEU A 43 5.69 2.26 2.41
CA LEU A 43 6.37 1.54 3.49
C LEU A 43 7.78 2.06 3.76
N HIS A 44 8.49 2.47 2.71
CA HIS A 44 9.83 3.03 2.82
C HIS A 44 9.84 4.50 3.28
N GLY A 45 8.77 5.24 3.02
CA GLY A 45 8.68 6.67 3.35
C GLY A 45 8.38 6.95 4.83
N ASP A 46 8.61 8.20 5.23
CA ASP A 46 8.21 8.71 6.54
C ASP A 46 6.74 9.16 6.51
N PHE A 47 5.84 8.19 6.46
CA PHE A 47 4.39 8.39 6.45
C PHE A 47 3.74 7.89 7.75
N PRO A 48 2.55 8.41 8.10
CA PRO A 48 1.82 7.97 9.29
C PRO A 48 1.62 6.45 9.35
N PRO A 49 1.60 5.84 10.55
CA PRO A 49 1.44 4.40 10.72
C PRO A 49 0.21 3.83 10.01
N GLU A 50 -0.90 4.57 9.96
CA GLU A 50 -2.14 4.16 9.32
C GLU A 50 -1.98 4.04 7.79
N ALA A 51 -1.21 4.95 7.18
CA ALA A 51 -0.90 4.87 5.75
C ALA A 51 0.03 3.70 5.46
N LYS A 52 1.04 3.48 6.31
CA LYS A 52 1.92 2.30 6.23
C LYS A 52 1.15 1.00 6.41
N PHE A 53 0.16 0.96 7.29
CA PHE A 53 -0.70 -0.20 7.50
C PHE A 53 -1.50 -0.56 6.24
N ILE A 54 -2.14 0.42 5.60
CA ILE A 54 -2.88 0.19 4.34
C ILE A 54 -1.94 -0.30 3.23
N ALA A 55 -0.73 0.28 3.14
CA ALA A 55 0.28 -0.16 2.18
C ALA A 55 0.76 -1.60 2.46
N ALA A 56 1.01 -1.95 3.73
CA ALA A 56 1.38 -3.30 4.15
C ALA A 56 0.28 -4.32 3.83
N GLN A 57 -0.98 -4.00 4.15
CA GLN A 57 -2.12 -4.84 3.82
C GLN A 57 -2.26 -5.03 2.31
N THR A 58 -2.12 -3.96 1.54
CA THR A 58 -2.18 -4.02 0.07
C THR A 58 -1.08 -4.93 -0.46
N LEU A 59 0.18 -4.72 -0.05
CA LEU A 59 1.32 -5.51 -0.49
C LEU A 59 1.16 -7.00 -0.14
N ARG A 60 0.66 -7.31 1.07
CA ARG A 60 0.32 -8.68 1.47
C ARG A 60 -0.70 -9.31 0.54
N MET A 61 -1.79 -8.62 0.24
CA MET A 61 -2.83 -9.13 -0.66
C MET A 61 -2.28 -9.35 -2.07
N LYS A 62 -1.47 -8.43 -2.57
CA LYS A 62 -0.83 -8.57 -3.88
C LYS A 62 0.14 -9.75 -3.94
N VAL A 63 0.90 -10.03 -2.88
CA VAL A 63 1.75 -11.24 -2.78
C VAL A 63 0.90 -12.52 -2.83
N LEU A 64 -0.22 -12.54 -2.11
CA LEU A 64 -1.08 -13.72 -2.02
C LEU A 64 -1.86 -14.00 -3.32
N TYR A 65 -2.36 -12.96 -3.98
CA TYR A 65 -3.33 -13.12 -5.08
C TYR A 65 -2.80 -12.67 -6.44
N ASP A 66 -1.84 -11.75 -6.49
CA ASP A 66 -1.35 -11.10 -7.71
C ASP A 66 0.12 -11.39 -8.03
N SER A 67 0.71 -12.43 -7.44
CA SER A 67 2.13 -12.76 -7.66
C SER A 67 2.48 -13.03 -9.14
N TYR A 68 1.52 -13.44 -9.95
CA TYR A 68 1.68 -13.58 -11.41
C TYR A 68 1.97 -12.27 -12.14
N GLN A 69 1.66 -11.11 -11.53
CA GLN A 69 1.99 -9.78 -12.07
C GLN A 69 3.48 -9.44 -11.91
N LEU A 70 4.19 -10.13 -11.01
CA LEU A 70 5.59 -9.86 -10.73
C LEU A 70 6.51 -10.57 -11.74
N PRO A 71 7.44 -9.84 -12.38
CA PRO A 71 8.53 -10.47 -13.10
C PRO A 71 9.36 -11.36 -12.18
N SER A 72 9.77 -12.54 -12.67
CA SER A 72 10.48 -13.53 -11.85
C SER A 72 11.77 -13.00 -11.21
N HIS A 73 12.43 -12.03 -11.85
CA HIS A 73 13.65 -11.39 -11.35
C HIS A 73 13.41 -10.40 -10.20
N CYS A 74 12.16 -9.98 -9.96
CA CYS A 74 11.80 -9.05 -8.89
C CYS A 74 11.49 -9.77 -7.57
N VAL A 75 11.20 -11.07 -7.59
CA VAL A 75 10.73 -11.82 -6.42
C VAL A 75 11.74 -11.77 -5.27
N LEU A 76 13.02 -11.99 -5.56
CA LEU A 76 14.07 -11.96 -4.53
C LEU A 76 14.16 -10.59 -3.86
N LYS A 77 14.19 -9.51 -4.67
CA LYS A 77 14.24 -8.13 -4.17
C LYS A 77 13.02 -7.76 -3.34
N LEU A 78 11.85 -8.30 -3.68
CA LEU A 78 10.64 -8.12 -2.89
C LEU A 78 10.77 -8.81 -1.53
N CYS A 79 11.24 -10.06 -1.49
CA CYS A 79 11.48 -10.76 -0.23
C CYS A 79 12.49 -10.01 0.66
N GLU A 80 13.59 -9.53 0.09
CA GLU A 80 14.58 -8.71 0.80
C GLU A 80 13.95 -7.44 1.39
N SER A 81 13.12 -6.75 0.61
CA SER A 81 12.41 -5.55 1.07
C SER A 81 11.44 -5.86 2.21
N LEU A 82 10.66 -6.94 2.10
CA LEU A 82 9.71 -7.38 3.14
C LEU A 82 10.43 -7.73 4.45
N LEU A 83 11.56 -8.43 4.37
CA LEU A 83 12.38 -8.74 5.54
C LEU A 83 12.96 -7.47 6.16
N ALA A 84 13.41 -6.51 5.35
CA ALA A 84 13.88 -5.23 5.85
C ALA A 84 12.78 -4.46 6.61
N TYR A 85 11.54 -4.50 6.12
CA TYR A 85 10.39 -3.89 6.82
C TYR A 85 10.09 -4.58 8.15
N LEU A 86 10.21 -5.91 8.25
CA LEU A 86 9.99 -6.64 9.49
C LEU A 86 11.09 -6.44 10.53
N ASN A 87 12.32 -6.15 10.08
CA ASN A 87 13.47 -5.94 10.96
C ASN A 87 13.60 -4.48 11.42
N ASN A 88 12.95 -3.54 10.74
CA ASN A 88 12.85 -2.17 11.21
C ASN A 88 11.73 -2.11 12.26
N ASP A 89 12.07 -1.75 13.50
CA ASP A 89 11.12 -1.55 14.62
C ASP A 89 10.09 -0.42 14.36
N ASP A 90 10.13 0.23 13.18
CA ASP A 90 9.27 1.35 12.76
C ASP A 90 8.01 0.91 11.98
N LEU A 91 7.77 -0.39 11.79
CA LEU A 91 6.45 -0.87 11.37
C LEU A 91 5.61 -1.19 12.64
N PRO A 92 4.36 -0.66 12.74
CA PRO A 92 3.48 -0.91 13.88
C PRO A 92 3.10 -2.38 14.03
#